data_AF-L7J380-F1
#
_entry.id   AF-L7J380-F1
#
_cell.length_a   1.000
_cell.length_b   1.000
_cell.length_c   1.000
_cell.angle_alpha   90.00
_cell.angle_beta   90.00
_cell.angle_gamma   90.00
#
_symmetry.space_group_name_H-M   'P 1'
#
loop_
_entity.id
_entity.type
_entity.pdbx_description
1 polymer ?
#
loop_
_entity_poly.entity_id
_entity_poly.type
_entity_poly.pdbx_seq_one_letter_code
_entity_poly.pdbx_strand_id
1 'polypeptide(L)'
;DFPLLHRASFAVETAAPELLLAVLLCGSLYMPPTDSALSARNLFDLAEELAFRRLAVGLAAAERADGGGGEGPVSCPPRLYETLQAALIVHALQSTMRSSTARRRNRTVRLPALVSAVRVLGLAKTKHAVADLMMMAPEARWAQFVQAETRIRISTWTLLSDCQQSGVFHCPQLMTTLEMTGSLPCLPELWNAASHSELDQVICASGRDCLVRGASIRVAVETLMAENWDGPEAFPVKPLTLPDLQVLVFSIHSSMRNARFASILPAAAPVVARAIDRWQELWDLAARGLTAEELSRRGLVRHSGELCWLARVMLDVSMSEDAERSSAYLQGVAHDSLEELHAFLRVYCSLDD
;
A
#
# COMPACT_ATOMS: atom_id res chain seq x y z
N ASP A 1 12.33 1.73 7.09
CA ASP A 1 11.97 3.03 6.50
C ASP A 1 10.48 3.30 6.59
N PHE A 2 10.12 4.58 6.70
CA PHE A 2 8.72 5.02 6.71
C PHE A 2 8.34 5.50 5.30
N PRO A 3 7.60 4.70 4.52
CA PRO A 3 7.55 4.81 3.05
C PRO A 3 6.63 5.91 2.53
N LEU A 4 5.90 6.57 3.42
CA LEU A 4 4.97 7.67 3.12
C LEU A 4 5.56 9.05 3.36
N LEU A 5 6.71 9.19 4.02
CA LEU A 5 7.34 10.48 4.31
C LEU A 5 8.64 10.62 3.53
N HIS A 6 8.75 11.68 2.73
CA HIS A 6 10.01 12.05 2.10
C HIS A 6 10.86 12.81 3.11
N ARG A 7 11.88 12.16 3.68
CA ARG A 7 12.64 12.72 4.80
C ARG A 7 13.28 14.07 4.46
N ALA A 8 13.84 14.20 3.26
CA ALA A 8 14.59 15.39 2.88
C ALA A 8 13.71 16.62 2.63
N SER A 9 12.46 16.44 2.22
CA SER A 9 11.52 17.57 2.04
C SER A 9 10.61 17.79 3.25
N PHE A 10 10.69 16.95 4.29
CA PHE A 10 9.90 17.12 5.50
C PHE A 10 10.59 18.13 6.43
N ALA A 11 9.92 19.25 6.68
CA ALA A 11 10.39 20.29 7.58
C ALA A 11 9.43 20.45 8.77
N VAL A 12 9.96 20.29 9.99
CA VAL A 12 9.16 20.29 11.24
C VAL A 12 8.46 21.63 11.46
N GLU A 13 9.14 22.72 11.11
CA GLU A 13 8.69 24.09 11.30
C GLU A 13 7.52 24.44 10.39
N THR A 14 7.41 23.76 9.26
CA THR A 14 6.44 24.09 8.22
C THR A 14 5.47 22.96 7.91
N ALA A 15 5.61 21.75 8.45
CA ALA A 15 4.69 20.63 8.20
C ALA A 15 3.26 20.90 8.70
N ALA A 16 2.26 20.27 8.07
CA ALA A 16 0.91 20.24 8.61
C ALA A 16 0.92 19.67 10.05
N PRO A 17 0.22 20.31 11.02
CA PRO A 17 0.21 19.86 12.41
C PRO A 17 -0.22 18.40 12.59
N GLU A 18 -1.22 17.94 11.83
CA GLU A 18 -1.66 16.55 11.86
C GLU A 18 -0.60 15.57 11.35
N LEU A 19 0.21 15.95 10.36
CA LEU A 19 1.31 15.12 9.85
C LEU A 19 2.43 15.04 10.88
N LEU A 20 2.81 16.17 11.47
CA LEU A 20 3.82 16.21 12.53
C LEU A 20 3.39 15.33 13.71
N LEU A 21 2.15 15.45 14.17
CA LEU A 21 1.61 14.61 15.24
C LEU A 21 1.63 13.13 14.84
N ALA A 22 1.18 12.78 13.64
CA ALA A 22 1.18 11.39 13.17
C ALA A 22 2.59 10.78 13.13
N VAL A 23 3.58 11.54 12.66
CA VAL A 23 5.00 11.12 12.62
C VAL A 23 5.56 10.95 14.03
N LEU A 24 5.29 11.87 14.95
CA LEU A 24 5.71 11.77 16.36
C LEU A 24 5.12 10.53 17.04
N LEU A 25 3.82 10.26 16.84
CA LEU A 25 3.15 9.10 17.41
C LEU A 25 3.66 7.79 16.81
N CYS A 26 3.92 7.77 15.50
CA CYS A 26 4.54 6.62 14.85
C CYS A 26 5.94 6.36 15.45
N GLY A 27 6.77 7.39 15.59
CA GLY A 27 8.08 7.29 16.22
C GLY A 27 8.01 6.77 17.66
N SER A 28 6.99 7.15 18.44
CA SER A 28 6.81 6.70 19.82
C SER A 28 6.66 5.18 19.99
N LEU A 29 6.21 4.47 18.94
CA LEU A 29 6.12 3.00 18.96
C LEU A 29 7.47 2.30 18.85
N TYR A 30 8.49 2.99 18.32
CA TYR A 30 9.82 2.44 18.10
C TYR A 30 10.87 2.96 19.11
N MET A 31 10.45 3.84 20.03
CA MET A 31 11.32 4.33 21.10
C MET A 31 11.36 3.34 22.28
N PRO A 32 12.43 3.33 23.08
CA PRO A 32 12.44 2.66 24.37
C PRO A 32 11.24 3.11 25.24
N PRO A 33 10.69 2.22 26.09
CA PRO A 33 9.49 2.49 26.88
C PRO A 33 9.78 3.50 27.99
N THR A 34 9.80 4.77 27.63
CA THR A 34 9.86 5.92 28.55
C THR A 34 8.44 6.40 28.86
N ASP A 35 8.27 7.12 29.97
CA ASP A 35 6.96 7.70 30.34
C ASP A 35 6.37 8.56 29.21
N SER A 36 7.22 9.32 28.50
CA SER A 36 6.83 10.13 27.35
C SER A 36 6.35 9.26 26.17
N ALA A 37 7.06 8.17 25.85
CA ALA A 37 6.69 7.26 24.77
C ALA A 37 5.38 6.51 25.07
N LEU A 38 5.18 6.12 26.33
CA LEU A 38 3.94 5.47 26.77
C LEU A 38 2.77 6.44 26.79
N SER A 39 2.98 7.68 27.28
CA SER A 39 1.95 8.72 27.35
C SER A 39 1.49 9.18 25.95
N ALA A 40 2.36 9.13 24.94
CA ALA A 40 2.01 9.46 23.56
C ALA A 40 0.84 8.61 23.02
N ARG A 41 0.66 7.37 23.50
CA ARG A 41 -0.44 6.49 23.10
C ARG A 41 -1.82 7.07 23.42
N ASN A 42 -1.92 7.90 24.45
CA ASN A 42 -3.17 8.58 24.82
C ASN A 42 -3.61 9.61 23.78
N LEU A 43 -2.74 9.99 22.84
CA LEU A 43 -3.03 10.96 21.78
C LEU A 43 -3.46 10.28 20.47
N PHE A 44 -3.54 8.96 20.39
CA PHE A 44 -3.83 8.24 19.14
C PHE A 44 -5.24 8.55 18.63
N ASP A 45 -6.25 8.51 19.50
CA ASP A 45 -7.63 8.86 19.13
C ASP A 45 -7.75 10.35 18.74
N LEU A 46 -7.00 11.22 19.42
CA LEU A 46 -6.96 12.66 19.09
C LEU A 46 -6.34 12.90 17.71
N ALA A 47 -5.22 12.25 17.41
CA ALA A 47 -4.55 12.34 16.12
C ALA A 47 -5.42 11.80 14.98
N GLU A 48 -6.14 10.71 15.23
CA GLU A 48 -7.09 10.15 14.28
C GLU A 48 -8.19 11.17 13.97
N GLU A 49 -8.85 11.68 15.01
CA GLU A 49 -9.95 12.63 14.82
C GLU A 49 -9.48 13.93 14.15
N LEU A 50 -8.30 14.43 14.52
CA LEU A 50 -7.71 15.62 13.90
C LEU A 50 -7.44 15.39 12.41
N ALA A 51 -6.72 14.32 12.06
CA ALA A 51 -6.34 14.04 10.67
C ALA A 51 -7.56 13.84 9.78
N PHE A 52 -8.56 13.06 10.24
CA PHE A 52 -9.75 12.77 9.43
C PHE A 52 -10.71 13.96 9.32
N ARG A 53 -10.82 14.83 10.34
CA ARG A 53 -11.58 16.09 10.21
C ARG A 53 -10.92 17.05 9.23
N ARG A 54 -9.59 17.21 9.32
CA ARG A 54 -8.83 18.05 8.37
C ARG A 54 -8.96 17.52 6.96
N LEU A 55 -8.89 16.19 6.80
CA LEU A 55 -9.08 15.54 5.51
C LEU A 55 -10.45 15.84 4.91
N ALA A 56 -11.52 15.68 5.69
CA ALA A 56 -12.89 15.96 5.22
C ALA A 56 -13.06 17.42 4.78
N VAL A 57 -12.53 18.37 5.55
CA VAL A 57 -12.57 19.81 5.19
C VAL A 57 -11.76 20.09 3.92
N GLY A 58 -10.58 19.49 3.80
CA GLY A 58 -9.71 19.66 2.64
C GLY A 58 -10.30 19.06 1.36
N LEU A 59 -10.89 17.86 1.44
CA LEU A 59 -11.57 17.24 0.30
C LEU A 59 -12.78 18.06 -0.16
N ALA A 60 -13.64 18.49 0.77
CA ALA A 60 -14.77 19.34 0.43
C ALA A 60 -14.34 20.66 -0.21
N ALA A 61 -13.15 21.18 0.13
CA ALA A 61 -12.58 22.36 -0.52
C ALA A 61 -12.05 22.07 -1.93
N ALA A 62 -11.37 20.93 -2.12
CA ALA A 62 -10.88 20.48 -3.42
C ALA A 62 -12.04 20.25 -4.41
N GLU A 63 -13.11 19.57 -3.97
CA GLU A 63 -14.31 19.31 -4.78
C GLU A 63 -15.01 20.60 -5.20
N ARG A 64 -15.10 21.59 -4.31
CA ARG A 64 -15.68 22.91 -4.63
C ARG A 64 -14.83 23.69 -5.62
N ALA A 65 -13.50 23.57 -5.54
CA ALA A 65 -12.58 24.24 -6.45
C ALA A 65 -12.61 23.63 -7.86
N ASP A 66 -12.99 22.35 -7.98
CA ASP A 66 -13.06 21.61 -9.25
C ASP A 66 -14.35 21.87 -10.07
N GLY A 67 -15.31 22.62 -9.51
CA GLY A 67 -16.36 23.28 -10.29
C GLY A 67 -17.25 22.39 -11.19
N GLY A 68 -17.40 21.10 -10.90
CA GLY A 68 -18.38 20.23 -11.58
C GLY A 68 -17.92 19.56 -12.87
N GLY A 69 -16.78 18.87 -12.86
CA GLY A 69 -16.47 17.81 -13.84
C GLY A 69 -15.59 18.20 -15.03
N GLY A 70 -14.79 19.26 -14.91
CA GLY A 70 -13.75 19.54 -15.91
C GLY A 70 -12.56 18.58 -15.77
N GLU A 71 -12.01 18.09 -16.89
CA GLU A 71 -10.79 17.27 -16.93
C GLU A 71 -9.50 18.06 -16.60
N GLY A 72 -9.58 19.03 -15.70
CA GLY A 72 -8.47 19.86 -15.24
C GLY A 72 -7.80 19.31 -13.97
N PRO A 73 -6.57 19.76 -13.63
CA PRO A 73 -5.96 19.40 -12.36
C PRO A 73 -6.74 20.03 -11.21
N VAL A 74 -7.29 19.19 -10.33
CA VAL A 74 -7.98 19.63 -9.09
C VAL A 74 -7.07 20.60 -8.33
N SER A 75 -7.55 21.82 -8.12
CA SER A 75 -6.85 22.80 -7.28
C SER A 75 -6.90 22.32 -5.83
N CYS A 76 -5.85 21.60 -5.43
CA CYS A 76 -5.76 21.05 -4.09
C CYS A 76 -5.45 22.16 -3.08
N PRO A 77 -6.19 22.23 -1.96
CA PRO A 77 -5.81 23.08 -0.84
C PRO A 77 -4.34 22.86 -0.47
N PRO A 78 -3.63 23.92 -0.05
CA PRO A 78 -2.29 23.76 0.50
C PRO A 78 -2.33 22.67 1.57
N ARG A 79 -1.40 21.71 1.49
CA ARG A 79 -1.19 20.63 2.48
C ARG A 79 -2.15 19.45 2.46
N LEU A 80 -3.12 19.37 1.55
CA LEU A 80 -4.05 18.22 1.51
C LEU A 80 -3.33 16.85 1.45
N TYR A 81 -2.20 16.78 0.72
CA TYR A 81 -1.39 15.56 0.68
C TYR A 81 -0.70 15.25 2.02
N GLU A 82 -0.27 16.27 2.78
CA GLU A 82 0.26 16.09 4.14
C GLU A 82 -0.82 15.57 5.09
N THR A 83 -2.04 16.12 4.99
CA THR A 83 -3.21 15.64 5.74
C THR A 83 -3.55 14.19 5.38
N LEU A 84 -3.45 13.81 4.11
CA LEU A 84 -3.64 12.42 3.67
C LEU A 84 -2.55 11.48 4.19
N GLN A 85 -1.28 11.89 4.14
CA GLN A 85 -0.18 11.15 4.75
C GLN A 85 -0.45 10.95 6.25
N ALA A 86 -0.89 11.99 6.96
CA ALA A 86 -1.23 11.92 8.38
C ALA A 86 -2.36 10.92 8.64
N ALA A 87 -3.47 11.01 7.90
CA ALA A 87 -4.61 10.11 8.05
C ALA A 87 -4.23 8.65 7.78
N LEU A 88 -3.39 8.40 6.77
CA LEU A 88 -2.91 7.06 6.43
C LEU A 88 -1.93 6.49 7.47
N ILE A 89 -1.03 7.32 8.01
CA ILE A 89 -0.16 6.96 9.15
C ILE A 89 -1.03 6.54 10.33
N VAL A 90 -1.98 7.40 10.74
CA VAL A 90 -2.79 7.13 11.93
C VAL A 90 -3.71 5.94 11.73
N HIS A 91 -4.26 5.75 10.52
CA HIS A 91 -4.98 4.53 10.16
C HIS A 91 -4.12 3.27 10.38
N ALA A 92 -2.85 3.30 9.95
CA ALA A 92 -1.93 2.18 10.18
C ALA A 92 -1.64 1.96 11.67
N LEU A 93 -1.42 3.02 12.45
CA LEU A 93 -1.21 2.94 13.91
C LEU A 93 -2.43 2.32 14.61
N GLN A 94 -3.62 2.84 14.31
CA GLN A 94 -4.88 2.38 14.91
C GLN A 94 -5.24 0.94 14.49
N SER A 95 -4.77 0.46 13.33
CA SER A 95 -4.95 -0.94 12.92
C SER A 95 -4.29 -1.95 13.87
N THR A 96 -3.26 -1.53 14.60
CA THR A 96 -2.52 -2.36 15.56
C THR A 96 -3.12 -2.33 16.97
N MET A 97 -4.13 -1.48 17.20
CA MET A 97 -4.72 -1.28 18.53
C MET A 97 -5.68 -2.41 18.90
N ARG A 98 -5.72 -2.73 20.21
CA ARG A 98 -6.48 -3.87 20.74
C ARG A 98 -8.01 -3.66 20.79
N SER A 99 -8.48 -2.43 20.61
CA SER A 99 -9.92 -2.12 20.68
C SER A 99 -10.69 -2.61 19.44
N SER A 100 -11.65 -3.51 19.63
CA SER A 100 -12.55 -3.96 18.55
C SER A 100 -13.37 -2.81 17.96
N THR A 101 -13.79 -1.85 18.79
CA THR A 101 -14.50 -0.65 18.34
C THR A 101 -13.61 0.23 17.46
N ALA A 102 -12.35 0.42 17.85
CA ALA A 102 -11.39 1.17 17.04
C ALA A 102 -11.12 0.47 15.71
N ARG A 103 -10.92 -0.85 15.71
CA ARG A 103 -10.74 -1.64 14.48
C ARG A 103 -11.95 -1.57 13.54
N ARG A 104 -13.16 -1.71 14.09
CA ARG A 104 -14.41 -1.54 13.32
C ARG A 104 -14.46 -0.14 12.71
N ARG A 105 -14.25 0.92 13.50
CA ARG A 105 -14.21 2.31 13.02
C ARG A 105 -13.15 2.51 11.93
N ASN A 106 -11.97 1.92 12.10
CA ASN A 106 -10.88 2.01 11.14
C ASN A 106 -11.32 1.42 9.79
N ARG A 107 -11.97 0.24 9.81
CA ARG A 107 -12.47 -0.46 8.62
C ARG A 107 -13.69 0.20 7.99
N THR A 108 -14.68 0.62 8.77
CA THR A 108 -16.00 1.04 8.25
C THR A 108 -16.14 2.54 8.05
N VAL A 109 -15.24 3.35 8.60
CA VAL A 109 -15.30 4.82 8.51
C VAL A 109 -14.00 5.39 7.94
N ARG A 110 -12.85 5.02 8.50
CA ARG A 110 -11.57 5.67 8.18
C ARG A 110 -10.98 5.23 6.85
N LEU A 111 -10.91 3.92 6.61
CA LEU A 111 -10.45 3.38 5.34
C LEU A 111 -11.32 3.83 4.15
N PRO A 112 -12.68 3.78 4.21
CA PRO A 112 -13.52 4.34 3.15
C PRO A 112 -13.24 5.81 2.85
N ALA A 113 -12.97 6.64 3.87
CA ALA A 113 -12.61 8.04 3.67
C ALA A 113 -11.27 8.20 2.92
N LEU A 114 -10.26 7.37 3.23
CA LEU A 114 -8.99 7.36 2.50
C LEU A 114 -9.16 6.92 1.05
N VAL A 115 -9.94 5.87 0.80
CA VAL A 115 -10.25 5.37 -0.54
C VAL A 115 -11.01 6.42 -1.36
N SER A 116 -12.00 7.07 -0.76
CA SER A 116 -12.74 8.18 -1.37
C SER A 116 -11.79 9.32 -1.75
N ALA A 117 -10.87 9.70 -0.86
CA ALA A 117 -9.89 10.74 -1.14
C ALA A 117 -8.97 10.40 -2.33
N VAL A 118 -8.47 9.17 -2.38
CA VAL A 118 -7.63 8.68 -3.51
C VAL A 118 -8.38 8.79 -4.83
N ARG A 119 -9.67 8.46 -4.85
CA ARG A 119 -10.53 8.53 -6.04
C ARG A 119 -10.83 9.97 -6.46
N VAL A 120 -11.29 10.80 -5.53
CA VAL A 120 -11.63 12.22 -5.76
C VAL A 120 -10.42 12.98 -6.32
N LEU A 121 -9.23 12.71 -5.79
CA LEU A 121 -8.00 13.38 -6.23
C LEU A 121 -7.30 12.67 -7.39
N GLY A 122 -7.85 11.57 -7.91
CA GLY A 122 -7.28 10.81 -9.03
C GLY A 122 -5.89 10.21 -8.76
N LEU A 123 -5.51 9.99 -7.50
CA LEU A 123 -4.12 9.66 -7.12
C LEU A 123 -3.64 8.32 -7.69
N ALA A 124 -4.56 7.36 -7.85
CA ALA A 124 -4.28 6.04 -8.41
C ALA A 124 -3.83 6.07 -9.88
N LYS A 125 -4.01 7.20 -10.58
CA LYS A 125 -3.61 7.43 -11.97
C LYS A 125 -2.32 8.24 -12.11
N THR A 126 -1.70 8.66 -11.00
CA THR A 126 -0.52 9.53 -11.01
C THR A 126 0.67 8.85 -11.70
N LYS A 127 1.36 9.56 -12.59
CA LYS A 127 2.56 9.10 -13.31
C LYS A 127 3.65 10.16 -13.29
N HIS A 128 4.90 9.74 -13.43
CA HIS A 128 5.99 10.68 -13.73
C HIS A 128 5.91 11.13 -15.19
N ALA A 129 5.66 12.42 -15.41
CA ALA A 129 5.76 13.03 -16.72
C ALA A 129 7.24 13.32 -17.04
N VAL A 130 8.00 12.27 -17.41
CA VAL A 130 9.46 12.36 -17.56
C VAL A 130 9.88 13.48 -18.52
N ALA A 131 9.22 13.60 -19.67
CA ALA A 131 9.53 14.65 -20.64
C ALA A 131 9.40 16.06 -20.01
N ASP A 132 8.28 16.31 -19.30
CA ASP A 132 8.03 17.59 -18.64
C ASP A 132 9.03 17.85 -17.52
N LEU A 133 9.32 16.83 -16.69
CA LEU A 133 10.30 16.92 -15.61
C LEU A 133 11.69 17.30 -16.15
N MET A 134 12.10 16.75 -17.28
CA MET A 134 13.41 17.04 -17.88
C MET A 134 13.50 18.46 -18.46
N MET A 135 12.38 19.09 -18.80
CA MET A 135 12.35 20.50 -19.27
C MET A 135 12.37 21.51 -18.13
N MET A 136 12.10 21.09 -16.89
CA MET A 136 12.09 21.96 -15.71
C MET A 136 13.50 22.29 -15.23
N ALA A 137 13.63 23.44 -14.54
CA ALA A 137 14.82 23.75 -13.73
C ALA A 137 15.03 22.68 -12.64
N PRO A 138 16.28 22.37 -12.23
CA PRO A 138 16.58 21.26 -11.32
C PRO A 138 15.77 21.27 -10.02
N GLU A 139 15.63 22.42 -9.37
CA GLU A 139 14.91 22.58 -8.11
C GLU A 139 13.41 22.31 -8.30
N ALA A 140 12.82 22.84 -9.37
CA ALA A 140 11.42 22.63 -9.73
C ALA A 140 11.16 21.15 -10.10
N ARG A 141 12.09 20.52 -10.83
CA ARG A 141 12.05 19.10 -11.17
C ARG A 141 12.02 18.24 -9.92
N TRP A 142 12.93 18.48 -8.97
CA TRP A 142 13.00 17.71 -7.73
C TRP A 142 11.72 17.87 -6.90
N ALA A 143 11.24 19.11 -6.73
CA ALA A 143 9.99 19.37 -6.01
C ALA A 143 8.78 18.68 -6.67
N GLN A 144 8.66 18.77 -8.00
CA GLN A 144 7.58 18.14 -8.75
C GLN A 144 7.66 16.61 -8.68
N PHE A 145 8.86 16.04 -8.77
CA PHE A 145 9.11 14.61 -8.63
C PHE A 145 8.68 14.11 -7.25
N VAL A 146 9.15 14.74 -6.18
CA VAL A 146 8.78 14.39 -4.80
C VAL A 146 7.26 14.49 -4.58
N GLN A 147 6.61 15.51 -5.15
CA GLN A 147 5.16 15.66 -5.04
C GLN A 147 4.40 14.57 -5.81
N ALA A 148 4.87 14.16 -6.99
CA ALA A 148 4.29 13.05 -7.75
C ALA A 148 4.47 11.71 -7.01
N GLU A 149 5.67 11.45 -6.51
CA GLU A 149 5.98 10.25 -5.72
C GLU A 149 5.16 10.17 -4.43
N THR A 150 4.95 11.29 -3.75
CA THR A 150 4.08 11.34 -2.57
C THR A 150 2.66 10.86 -2.90
N ARG A 151 2.11 11.29 -4.03
CA ARG A 151 0.77 10.88 -4.49
C ARG A 151 0.72 9.40 -4.89
N ILE A 152 1.74 8.92 -5.59
CA ILE A 152 1.89 7.50 -5.96
C ILE A 152 1.97 6.62 -4.70
N ARG A 153 2.73 7.04 -3.69
CA ARG A 153 2.86 6.33 -2.43
C ARG A 153 1.55 6.35 -1.64
N ILE A 154 0.86 7.49 -1.54
CA ILE A 154 -0.47 7.56 -0.87
C ILE A 154 -1.44 6.54 -1.49
N SER A 155 -1.57 6.50 -2.82
CA SER A 155 -2.49 5.55 -3.47
C SER A 155 -2.06 4.09 -3.26
N THR A 156 -0.78 3.79 -3.38
CA THR A 156 -0.21 2.45 -3.19
C THR A 156 -0.42 1.94 -1.74
N TRP A 157 -0.14 2.78 -0.74
CA TRP A 157 -0.31 2.42 0.67
C TRP A 157 -1.77 2.38 1.11
N THR A 158 -2.66 3.12 0.44
CA THR A 158 -4.11 2.98 0.65
C THR A 158 -4.61 1.64 0.13
N LEU A 159 -4.19 1.22 -1.08
CA LEU A 159 -4.46 -0.12 -1.61
C LEU A 159 -3.95 -1.20 -0.66
N LEU A 160 -2.69 -1.12 -0.22
CA LEU A 160 -2.11 -2.08 0.72
C LEU A 160 -2.91 -2.17 2.02
N SER A 161 -3.32 -1.01 2.56
CA SER A 161 -4.14 -0.94 3.76
C SER A 161 -5.49 -1.64 3.58
N ASP A 162 -6.15 -1.44 2.43
CA ASP A 162 -7.40 -2.13 2.10
C ASP A 162 -7.21 -3.64 1.89
N CYS A 163 -6.16 -4.05 1.18
CA CYS A 163 -5.80 -5.46 1.02
C CYS A 163 -5.52 -6.13 2.37
N GLN A 164 -4.85 -5.45 3.30
CA GLN A 164 -4.59 -5.95 4.64
C GLN A 164 -5.87 -6.04 5.47
N GLN A 165 -6.69 -4.98 5.52
CA GLN A 165 -7.93 -4.99 6.30
C GLN A 165 -8.92 -6.05 5.78
N SER A 166 -9.07 -6.18 4.46
CA SER A 166 -9.91 -7.22 3.85
C SER A 166 -9.43 -8.64 4.12
N GLY A 167 -8.11 -8.87 4.13
CA GLY A 167 -7.53 -10.17 4.47
C GLY A 167 -7.57 -10.47 5.96
N VAL A 168 -7.48 -9.47 6.83
CA VAL A 168 -7.51 -9.69 8.29
C VAL A 168 -8.93 -9.96 8.77
N PHE A 169 -9.90 -9.18 8.30
CA PHE A 169 -11.28 -9.22 8.79
C PHE A 169 -12.25 -9.94 7.86
N HIS A 170 -11.76 -10.59 6.81
CA HIS A 170 -12.59 -11.23 5.77
C HIS A 170 -13.73 -10.32 5.30
N CYS A 171 -13.40 -9.11 4.85
CA CYS A 171 -14.39 -8.17 4.33
C CYS A 171 -14.19 -7.92 2.83
N PRO A 172 -15.25 -7.50 2.10
CA PRO A 172 -15.11 -7.02 0.74
C PRO A 172 -14.12 -5.87 0.67
N GLN A 173 -13.38 -5.81 -0.43
CA GLN A 173 -12.44 -4.73 -0.66
C GLN A 173 -13.14 -3.46 -1.09
N LEU A 174 -12.51 -2.34 -0.73
CA LEU A 174 -13.00 -1.01 -1.07
C LEU A 174 -12.32 -0.47 -2.33
N MET A 175 -11.07 -0.87 -2.61
CA MET A 175 -10.31 -0.53 -3.81
C MET A 175 -10.10 -1.77 -4.70
N THR A 176 -10.16 -1.56 -6.01
CA THR A 176 -9.77 -2.59 -6.98
C THR A 176 -8.42 -2.29 -7.61
N THR A 177 -7.65 -3.34 -7.89
CA THR A 177 -6.42 -3.27 -8.69
C THR A 177 -6.64 -2.60 -10.05
N LEU A 178 -7.86 -2.65 -10.60
CA LEU A 178 -8.20 -1.98 -11.87
C LEU A 178 -8.07 -0.44 -11.81
N GLU A 179 -8.18 0.16 -10.62
CA GLU A 179 -8.01 1.61 -10.43
C GLU A 179 -6.53 2.03 -10.51
N MET A 180 -5.59 1.10 -10.26
CA MET A 180 -4.16 1.38 -10.07
C MET A 180 -3.41 1.44 -11.40
N THR A 181 -3.73 2.45 -12.21
CA THR A 181 -3.17 2.65 -13.57
C THR A 181 -1.98 3.61 -13.63
N GLY A 182 -1.63 4.23 -12.50
CA GLY A 182 -0.47 5.09 -12.32
C GLY A 182 0.86 4.33 -12.27
N SER A 183 1.94 5.07 -12.01
CA SER A 183 3.27 4.51 -11.80
C SER A 183 3.35 3.73 -10.47
N LEU A 184 4.20 2.72 -10.42
CA LEU A 184 4.70 2.17 -9.14
C LEU A 184 5.59 3.21 -8.43
N PRO A 185 5.71 3.17 -7.09
CA PRO A 185 6.68 3.99 -6.36
C PRO A 185 8.09 3.85 -6.94
N CYS A 186 8.86 4.94 -6.97
CA CYS A 186 10.24 4.90 -7.48
C CYS A 186 11.17 4.06 -6.60
N LEU A 187 12.36 3.78 -7.13
CA LEU A 187 13.42 3.08 -6.41
C LEU A 187 13.93 3.92 -5.21
N PRO A 188 14.45 3.27 -4.15
CA PRO A 188 14.91 3.97 -2.95
C PRO A 188 15.95 5.05 -3.21
N GLU A 189 16.83 4.88 -4.21
CA GLU A 189 17.89 5.83 -4.55
C GLU A 189 17.30 7.16 -5.05
N LEU A 190 16.19 7.10 -5.78
CA LEU A 190 15.46 8.28 -6.24
C LEU A 190 14.62 8.90 -5.11
N TRP A 191 13.95 8.06 -4.31
CA TRP A 191 13.12 8.55 -3.21
C TRP A 191 13.94 9.15 -2.07
N ASN A 192 15.18 8.70 -1.86
CA ASN A 192 16.01 9.21 -0.77
C ASN A 192 16.90 10.39 -1.19
N ALA A 193 16.85 10.80 -2.46
CA ALA A 193 17.65 11.92 -2.97
C ALA A 193 17.31 13.21 -2.22
N ALA A 194 18.28 13.73 -1.46
CA ALA A 194 18.04 14.82 -0.52
C ALA A 194 17.98 16.20 -1.18
N SER A 195 18.38 16.30 -2.45
CA SER A 195 18.39 17.53 -3.21
C SER A 195 18.21 17.25 -4.70
N HIS A 196 17.98 18.31 -5.48
CA HIS A 196 17.99 18.24 -6.94
C HIS A 196 19.32 17.73 -7.49
N SER A 197 20.46 18.05 -6.83
CA SER A 197 21.77 17.59 -7.26
C SER A 197 21.91 16.07 -7.13
N GLU A 198 21.47 15.50 -6.00
CA GLU A 198 21.49 14.05 -5.81
C GLU A 198 20.55 13.33 -6.78
N LEU A 199 19.34 13.87 -7.01
CA LEU A 199 18.41 13.32 -8.00
C LEU A 199 19.02 13.32 -9.40
N ASP A 200 19.63 14.43 -9.81
CA ASP A 200 20.28 14.55 -11.12
C ASP A 200 21.50 13.62 -11.23
N GLN A 201 22.25 13.37 -10.14
CA GLN A 201 23.32 12.38 -10.13
C GLN A 201 22.79 10.97 -10.41
N VAL A 202 21.69 10.57 -9.77
CA VAL A 202 21.05 9.26 -10.03
C VAL A 202 20.56 9.17 -11.47
N ILE A 203 19.90 10.22 -11.98
CA ILE A 203 19.43 10.27 -13.37
C ILE A 203 20.61 10.18 -14.35
N CYS A 204 21.72 10.87 -14.10
CA CYS A 204 22.91 10.80 -14.93
C CYS A 204 23.56 9.42 -14.92
N ALA A 205 23.59 8.74 -13.77
CA ALA A 205 24.19 7.41 -13.63
C ALA A 205 23.34 6.30 -14.25
N SER A 206 22.00 6.38 -14.13
CA SER A 206 21.08 5.31 -14.51
C SER A 206 20.28 5.60 -15.79
N GLY A 207 20.41 6.80 -16.36
CA GLY A 207 19.60 7.28 -17.47
C GLY A 207 18.22 7.76 -17.04
N ARG A 208 17.55 8.55 -17.90
CA ARG A 208 16.25 9.18 -17.60
C ARG A 208 15.11 8.19 -17.35
N ASP A 209 15.24 6.99 -17.92
CA ASP A 209 14.24 5.93 -17.78
C ASP A 209 14.17 5.36 -16.35
N CYS A 210 15.15 5.64 -15.47
CA CYS A 210 15.06 5.25 -14.06
C CYS A 210 13.88 5.90 -13.31
N LEU A 211 13.33 7.01 -13.84
CA LEU A 211 12.17 7.70 -13.29
C LEU A 211 10.85 6.96 -13.54
N VAL A 212 10.86 5.91 -14.36
CA VAL A 212 9.69 5.07 -14.64
C VAL A 212 9.97 3.61 -14.27
N ARG A 213 8.90 2.89 -13.94
CA ARG A 213 8.97 1.49 -13.50
C ARG A 213 8.47 0.50 -14.56
N GLY A 214 8.32 0.94 -15.81
CA GLY A 214 7.83 0.14 -16.94
C GLY A 214 6.30 -0.05 -16.98
N ALA A 215 5.69 -0.51 -15.89
CA ALA A 215 4.26 -0.81 -15.81
C ALA A 215 3.59 -0.32 -14.52
N SER A 216 2.27 -0.34 -14.51
CA SER A 216 1.44 -0.08 -13.33
C SER A 216 1.20 -1.35 -12.51
N ILE A 217 0.71 -1.20 -11.27
CA ILE A 217 0.27 -2.35 -10.43
C ILE A 217 -0.80 -3.16 -11.19
N ARG A 218 -1.74 -2.48 -11.86
CA ARG A 218 -2.75 -3.14 -12.68
C ARG A 218 -2.14 -4.07 -13.73
N VAL A 219 -1.26 -3.53 -14.57
CA VAL A 219 -0.65 -4.28 -15.67
C VAL A 219 0.18 -5.43 -15.13
N ALA A 220 0.94 -5.21 -14.05
CA ALA A 220 1.75 -6.24 -13.42
C ALA A 220 0.89 -7.42 -12.91
N VAL A 221 -0.25 -7.15 -12.27
CA VAL A 221 -1.18 -8.20 -11.80
C VAL A 221 -1.88 -8.89 -12.97
N GLU A 222 -2.32 -8.14 -13.99
CA GLU A 222 -2.88 -8.71 -15.22
C GLU A 222 -1.87 -9.66 -15.89
N THR A 223 -0.59 -9.30 -15.94
CA THR A 223 0.48 -10.17 -16.47
C THR A 223 0.65 -11.45 -15.64
N LEU A 224 0.61 -11.37 -14.32
CA LEU A 224 0.66 -12.56 -13.46
C LEU A 224 -0.55 -13.49 -13.69
N MET A 225 -1.72 -12.94 -14.03
CA MET A 225 -2.95 -13.69 -14.27
C MET A 225 -3.12 -14.17 -15.72
N ALA A 226 -2.47 -13.52 -16.70
CA ALA A 226 -2.63 -13.76 -18.14
C ALA A 226 -2.37 -15.20 -18.55
N GLU A 227 -3.07 -15.76 -19.54
CA GLU A 227 -2.92 -17.16 -19.97
C GLU A 227 -1.46 -17.55 -20.29
N ASN A 228 -0.75 -16.70 -21.02
CA ASN A 228 0.65 -16.90 -21.42
C ASN A 228 1.62 -16.41 -20.34
N TRP A 229 2.81 -17.02 -20.24
CA TRP A 229 3.92 -16.60 -19.38
C TRP A 229 5.20 -16.63 -20.20
N ASP A 230 5.75 -15.46 -20.52
CA ASP A 230 7.01 -15.35 -21.25
C ASP A 230 8.24 -15.41 -20.32
N GLY A 231 8.01 -15.73 -19.05
CA GLY A 231 9.03 -15.85 -18.02
C GLY A 231 9.35 -14.55 -17.26
N PRO A 232 10.10 -14.65 -16.16
CA PRO A 232 10.50 -13.53 -15.30
C PRO A 232 11.18 -12.36 -16.02
N GLU A 233 12.02 -12.64 -17.01
CA GLU A 233 12.78 -11.62 -17.75
C GLU A 233 11.88 -10.70 -18.60
N ALA A 234 10.73 -11.22 -19.01
CA ALA A 234 9.72 -10.49 -19.77
C ALA A 234 8.75 -9.70 -18.88
N PHE A 235 8.86 -9.81 -17.55
CA PHE A 235 7.96 -9.11 -16.64
C PHE A 235 8.05 -7.59 -16.84
N PRO A 236 6.91 -6.87 -16.90
CA PRO A 236 6.87 -5.52 -17.42
C PRO A 236 7.35 -4.45 -16.41
N VAL A 237 7.55 -4.82 -15.14
CA VAL A 237 8.10 -3.94 -14.11
C VAL A 237 9.61 -4.08 -14.03
N LYS A 238 10.35 -2.99 -14.24
CA LYS A 238 11.83 -3.01 -14.26
C LYS A 238 12.46 -1.79 -13.56
N PRO A 239 13.53 -1.98 -12.76
CA PRO A 239 13.90 -3.25 -12.13
C PRO A 239 12.81 -3.69 -11.14
N LEU A 240 12.60 -4.99 -10.94
CA LEU A 240 11.63 -5.50 -9.97
C LEU A 240 12.26 -5.57 -8.58
N THR A 241 11.57 -5.10 -7.54
CA THR A 241 12.07 -5.08 -6.16
C THR A 241 11.17 -5.86 -5.21
N LEU A 242 11.69 -6.28 -4.06
CA LEU A 242 10.91 -6.98 -3.03
C LEU A 242 9.68 -6.19 -2.54
N PRO A 243 9.75 -4.85 -2.32
CA PRO A 243 8.56 -4.05 -2.04
C PRO A 243 7.50 -4.11 -3.14
N ASP A 244 7.87 -4.16 -4.43
CA ASP A 244 6.88 -4.31 -5.51
C ASP A 244 6.19 -5.66 -5.40
N LEU A 245 6.96 -6.73 -5.17
CA LEU A 245 6.41 -8.08 -4.96
C LEU A 245 5.47 -8.13 -3.75
N GLN A 246 5.75 -7.40 -2.67
CA GLN A 246 4.81 -7.26 -1.56
C GLN A 246 3.47 -6.69 -2.03
N VAL A 247 3.48 -5.61 -2.84
CA VAL A 247 2.24 -5.03 -3.40
C VAL A 247 1.50 -6.04 -4.28
N LEU A 248 2.23 -6.79 -5.10
CA LEU A 248 1.64 -7.77 -6.01
C LEU A 248 1.01 -8.95 -5.26
N VAL A 249 1.61 -9.48 -4.20
CA VAL A 249 1.01 -10.59 -3.44
C VAL A 249 -0.26 -10.16 -2.72
N PHE A 250 -0.29 -8.95 -2.15
CA PHE A 250 -1.53 -8.37 -1.60
C PHE A 250 -2.61 -8.20 -2.67
N SER A 251 -2.23 -7.89 -3.90
CA SER A 251 -3.15 -7.74 -5.04
C SER A 251 -3.66 -9.10 -5.56
N ILE A 252 -2.89 -10.18 -5.44
CA ILE A 252 -3.36 -11.55 -5.74
C ILE A 252 -4.38 -11.99 -4.69
N HIS A 253 -4.06 -11.79 -3.41
CA HIS A 253 -4.97 -12.00 -2.28
C HIS A 253 -6.32 -11.29 -2.45
N SER A 254 -6.24 -10.05 -2.91
CA SER A 254 -7.36 -9.20 -3.29
C SER A 254 -8.25 -9.85 -4.36
N SER A 255 -7.67 -10.23 -5.50
CA SER A 255 -8.41 -10.87 -6.59
C SER A 255 -9.07 -12.18 -6.17
N MET A 256 -8.38 -13.02 -5.40
CA MET A 256 -8.94 -14.25 -4.83
C MET A 256 -10.17 -13.98 -3.98
N ARG A 257 -10.09 -13.03 -3.04
CA ARG A 257 -11.22 -12.66 -2.17
C ARG A 257 -12.38 -12.05 -2.96
N ASN A 258 -12.10 -11.18 -3.92
CA ASN A 258 -13.15 -10.59 -4.75
C ASN A 258 -13.88 -11.66 -5.55
N ALA A 259 -13.16 -12.64 -6.12
CA ALA A 259 -13.77 -13.78 -6.79
C ALA A 259 -14.61 -14.63 -5.82
N ARG A 260 -14.17 -14.79 -4.57
CA ARG A 260 -14.95 -15.48 -3.52
C ARG A 260 -16.24 -14.74 -3.18
N PHE A 261 -16.17 -13.44 -2.89
CA PHE A 261 -17.34 -12.62 -2.58
C PHE A 261 -18.32 -12.49 -3.75
N ALA A 262 -17.84 -12.60 -4.99
CA ALA A 262 -18.67 -12.64 -6.18
C ALA A 262 -19.18 -14.05 -6.53
N SER A 263 -18.89 -15.07 -5.71
CA SER A 263 -19.28 -16.47 -5.94
C SER A 263 -18.78 -17.07 -7.26
N ILE A 264 -17.63 -16.58 -7.76
CA ILE A 264 -16.98 -17.06 -8.99
C ILE A 264 -15.58 -17.64 -8.75
N LEU A 265 -15.16 -17.80 -7.49
CA LEU A 265 -13.85 -18.34 -7.16
C LEU A 265 -13.56 -19.69 -7.84
N PRO A 266 -14.50 -20.65 -7.94
CA PRO A 266 -14.21 -21.91 -8.65
C PRO A 266 -13.78 -21.72 -10.11
N ALA A 267 -14.38 -20.76 -10.81
CA ALA A 267 -13.99 -20.43 -12.18
C ALA A 267 -12.67 -19.64 -12.24
N ALA A 268 -12.40 -18.79 -11.23
CA ALA A 268 -11.20 -17.98 -11.15
C ALA A 268 -9.99 -18.71 -10.56
N ALA A 269 -10.18 -19.85 -9.88
CA ALA A 269 -9.14 -20.55 -9.13
C ALA A 269 -7.90 -20.90 -9.97
N PRO A 270 -8.01 -21.40 -11.22
CA PRO A 270 -6.83 -21.65 -12.05
C PRO A 270 -6.02 -20.36 -12.33
N VAL A 271 -6.72 -19.24 -12.53
CA VAL A 271 -6.11 -17.91 -12.78
C VAL A 271 -5.41 -17.37 -11.54
N VAL A 272 -5.97 -17.58 -10.36
CA VAL A 272 -5.32 -17.22 -9.09
C VAL A 272 -4.11 -18.11 -8.84
N ALA A 273 -4.25 -19.42 -8.99
CA ALA A 273 -3.18 -20.40 -8.78
C ALA A 273 -1.92 -20.08 -9.59
N ARG A 274 -2.08 -19.80 -10.90
CA ARG A 274 -0.93 -19.47 -11.76
C ARG A 274 -0.31 -18.12 -11.43
N ALA A 275 -1.10 -17.14 -10.98
CA ALA A 275 -0.56 -15.87 -10.51
C ALA A 275 0.31 -16.05 -9.27
N ILE A 276 -0.09 -16.95 -8.35
CA ILE A 276 0.70 -17.34 -7.17
C ILE A 276 2.02 -18.00 -7.62
N ASP A 277 1.97 -18.97 -8.55
CA ASP A 277 3.18 -19.67 -9.03
C ASP A 277 4.19 -18.72 -9.68
N ARG A 278 3.72 -17.83 -10.55
CA ARG A 278 4.57 -16.84 -11.23
C ARG A 278 5.10 -15.80 -10.27
N TRP A 279 4.30 -15.38 -9.29
CA TRP A 279 4.77 -14.50 -8.22
C TRP A 279 5.90 -15.18 -7.43
N GLN A 280 5.75 -16.46 -7.10
CA GLN A 280 6.77 -17.23 -6.37
C GLN A 280 8.08 -17.30 -7.16
N GLU A 281 8.01 -17.57 -8.48
CA GLU A 281 9.17 -17.56 -9.35
C GLU A 281 9.91 -16.21 -9.34
N LEU A 282 9.18 -15.10 -9.44
CA LEU A 282 9.75 -13.75 -9.35
C LEU A 282 10.37 -13.47 -7.97
N TRP A 283 9.72 -13.91 -6.90
CA TRP A 283 10.23 -13.78 -5.54
C TRP A 283 11.53 -14.54 -5.34
N ASP A 284 11.59 -15.79 -5.79
CA ASP A 284 12.78 -16.63 -5.65
C ASP A 284 13.97 -16.07 -6.44
N LEU A 285 13.72 -15.40 -7.57
CA LEU A 285 14.73 -14.67 -8.32
C LEU A 285 15.17 -13.38 -7.62
N ALA A 286 14.24 -12.56 -7.15
CA ALA A 286 14.54 -11.29 -6.51
C ALA A 286 15.19 -11.44 -5.12
N ALA A 287 14.85 -12.52 -4.41
CA ALA A 287 15.45 -12.88 -3.13
C ALA A 287 16.75 -13.69 -3.29
N ARG A 288 17.08 -14.14 -4.51
CA ARG A 288 18.29 -14.90 -4.80
C ARG A 288 19.53 -14.09 -4.43
N GLY A 289 20.32 -14.62 -3.51
CA GLY A 289 21.57 -13.99 -3.07
C GLY A 289 21.42 -13.05 -1.87
N LEU A 290 20.22 -12.87 -1.31
CA LEU A 290 20.07 -12.25 0.00
C LEU A 290 20.34 -13.26 1.10
N THR A 291 21.21 -12.90 2.03
CA THR A 291 21.38 -13.62 3.29
C THR A 291 20.13 -13.49 4.16
N ALA A 292 19.92 -14.43 5.07
CA ALA A 292 18.83 -14.35 6.06
C ALA A 292 18.90 -13.05 6.88
N GLU A 293 20.11 -12.57 7.18
CA GLU A 293 20.32 -11.32 7.89
C GLU A 293 19.88 -10.11 7.05
N GLU A 294 20.25 -10.04 5.78
CA GLU A 294 19.82 -8.96 4.87
C GLU A 294 18.31 -8.93 4.68
N LEU A 295 17.68 -10.10 4.57
CA LEU A 295 16.23 -10.20 4.48
C LEU A 295 15.56 -9.77 5.79
N SER A 296 16.12 -10.14 6.94
CA SER A 296 15.57 -9.80 8.26
C SER A 296 15.46 -8.29 8.51
N ARG A 297 16.38 -7.50 7.92
CA ARG A 297 16.43 -6.03 8.02
C ARG A 297 15.38 -5.32 7.16
N ARG A 298 14.67 -6.03 6.28
CA ARG A 298 13.69 -5.44 5.33
C ARG A 298 12.28 -5.26 5.90
N GLY A 299 12.12 -5.34 7.23
CA GLY A 299 10.85 -5.11 7.90
C GLY A 299 9.76 -6.08 7.44
N LEU A 300 8.54 -5.59 7.19
CA LEU A 300 7.40 -6.44 6.80
C LEU A 300 7.58 -7.13 5.44
N VAL A 301 8.42 -6.58 4.56
CA VAL A 301 8.64 -7.13 3.20
C VAL A 301 9.18 -8.56 3.26
N ARG A 302 9.94 -8.93 4.30
CA ARG A 302 10.50 -10.27 4.47
C ARG A 302 9.44 -11.38 4.54
N HIS A 303 8.24 -11.04 4.99
CA HIS A 303 7.13 -11.99 5.15
C HIS A 303 6.32 -12.17 3.84
N SER A 304 6.72 -11.57 2.72
CA SER A 304 5.94 -11.68 1.48
C SER A 304 5.91 -13.11 0.94
N GLY A 305 6.96 -13.91 1.15
CA GLY A 305 6.95 -15.34 0.82
C GLY A 305 5.91 -16.12 1.63
N GLU A 306 5.81 -15.85 2.94
CA GLU A 306 4.76 -16.41 3.81
C GLU A 306 3.36 -15.98 3.36
N LEU A 307 3.20 -14.72 2.89
CA LEU A 307 1.94 -14.25 2.32
C LEU A 307 1.56 -14.97 1.03
N CYS A 308 2.53 -15.28 0.17
CA CYS A 308 2.30 -16.05 -1.06
C CYS A 308 1.88 -17.48 -0.74
N TRP A 309 2.62 -18.12 0.16
CA TRP A 309 2.27 -19.43 0.67
C TRP A 309 0.87 -19.44 1.31
N LEU A 310 0.53 -18.42 2.11
CA LEU A 310 -0.82 -18.26 2.67
C LEU A 310 -1.88 -18.10 1.57
N ALA A 311 -1.58 -17.40 0.47
CA ALA A 311 -2.51 -17.30 -0.67
C ALA A 311 -2.82 -18.68 -1.26
N ARG A 312 -1.80 -19.55 -1.39
CA ARG A 312 -1.96 -20.92 -1.87
C ARG A 312 -2.86 -21.72 -0.94
N VAL A 313 -2.55 -21.73 0.36
CA VAL A 313 -3.35 -22.44 1.37
C VAL A 313 -4.79 -21.95 1.40
N MET A 314 -5.00 -20.63 1.39
CA MET A 314 -6.35 -20.07 1.37
C MET A 314 -7.13 -20.43 0.12
N LEU A 315 -6.47 -20.51 -1.04
CA LEU A 315 -7.09 -20.97 -2.28
C LEU A 315 -7.50 -22.44 -2.18
N ASP A 316 -6.58 -23.31 -1.75
CA ASP A 316 -6.81 -24.75 -1.64
C ASP A 316 -7.93 -25.05 -0.64
N VAL A 317 -7.90 -24.42 0.54
CA VAL A 317 -8.97 -24.55 1.54
C VAL A 317 -10.29 -24.04 0.99
N SER A 318 -10.31 -22.90 0.29
CA SER A 318 -11.53 -22.35 -0.30
C SER A 318 -12.15 -23.23 -1.39
N MET A 319 -11.35 -24.08 -2.03
CA MET A 319 -11.77 -25.01 -3.08
C MET A 319 -12.14 -26.41 -2.54
N SER A 320 -11.88 -26.68 -1.26
CA SER A 320 -12.27 -27.94 -0.62
C SER A 320 -13.79 -28.03 -0.39
N GLU A 321 -14.36 -29.24 -0.46
CA GLU A 321 -15.80 -29.45 -0.26
C GLU A 321 -16.29 -29.03 1.14
N ASP A 322 -15.39 -29.02 2.12
CA ASP A 322 -15.67 -28.65 3.52
C ASP A 322 -15.23 -27.23 3.89
N ALA A 323 -14.84 -26.38 2.93
CA ALA A 323 -14.28 -25.04 3.18
C ALA A 323 -15.11 -24.20 4.17
N GLU A 324 -16.42 -24.20 3.98
CA GLU A 324 -17.37 -23.44 4.80
C GLU A 324 -17.73 -24.16 6.10
N ARG A 325 -17.51 -25.47 6.21
CA ARG A 325 -17.78 -26.22 7.46
C ARG A 325 -16.59 -26.22 8.40
N SER A 326 -15.38 -26.10 7.85
CA SER A 326 -14.13 -26.32 8.57
C SER A 326 -13.43 -25.03 9.04
N SER A 327 -13.84 -23.86 8.52
CA SER A 327 -13.20 -22.58 8.85
C SER A 327 -14.18 -21.47 9.26
N ALA A 328 -14.15 -21.07 10.53
CA ALA A 328 -14.91 -19.91 11.03
C ALA A 328 -14.53 -18.61 10.30
N TYR A 329 -13.27 -18.49 9.86
CA TYR A 329 -12.80 -17.36 9.06
C TYR A 329 -13.55 -17.26 7.74
N LEU A 330 -13.81 -18.38 7.04
CA LEU A 330 -14.48 -18.39 5.73
C LEU A 330 -16.02 -18.34 5.80
N GLN A 331 -16.62 -18.62 6.97
CA GLN A 331 -18.07 -18.65 7.19
C GLN A 331 -18.71 -17.27 7.30
N GLY A 332 -18.05 -16.33 7.99
CA GLY A 332 -18.59 -15.00 8.24
C GLY A 332 -17.97 -13.93 7.33
N VAL A 333 -18.66 -12.81 7.20
CA VAL A 333 -18.16 -11.63 6.48
C VAL A 333 -17.91 -10.51 7.48
N ALA A 334 -16.78 -9.82 7.34
CA ALA A 334 -16.41 -8.63 8.11
C ALA A 334 -16.33 -8.86 9.63
N HIS A 335 -15.50 -9.82 10.04
CA HIS A 335 -15.17 -10.12 11.42
C HIS A 335 -14.66 -8.87 12.17
N ASP A 336 -14.87 -8.80 13.48
CA ASP A 336 -14.38 -7.70 14.33
C ASP A 336 -13.19 -8.11 15.22
N SER A 337 -12.84 -9.39 15.15
CA SER A 337 -11.78 -10.04 15.89
C SER A 337 -10.66 -10.50 14.94
N LEU A 338 -9.50 -10.79 15.54
CA LEU A 338 -8.38 -11.45 14.85
C LEU A 338 -8.41 -12.97 15.09
N GLU A 339 -9.31 -13.44 15.96
CA GLU A 339 -9.40 -14.82 16.42
C GLU A 339 -9.73 -15.76 15.28
N GLU A 340 -10.59 -15.36 14.35
CA GLU A 340 -11.00 -16.20 13.22
C GLU A 340 -9.81 -16.45 12.29
N LEU A 341 -9.07 -15.40 11.92
CA LEU A 341 -7.85 -15.56 11.10
C LEU A 341 -6.77 -16.33 11.87
N HIS A 342 -6.60 -16.05 13.17
CA HIS A 342 -5.63 -16.78 13.98
C HIS A 342 -5.95 -18.27 14.07
N ALA A 343 -7.22 -18.63 14.27
CA ALA A 343 -7.68 -20.01 14.30
C ALA A 343 -7.47 -20.69 12.94
N PHE A 344 -7.77 -19.99 11.84
CA PHE A 344 -7.47 -20.48 10.49
C PHE A 344 -5.99 -20.81 10.33
N LEU A 345 -5.10 -19.88 10.68
CA LEU A 345 -3.66 -20.09 10.59
C LEU A 345 -3.20 -21.26 11.47
N ARG A 346 -3.79 -21.46 12.65
CA ARG A 346 -3.44 -22.61 13.50
C ARG A 346 -3.83 -23.96 12.92
N VAL A 347 -4.94 -24.03 12.18
CA VAL A 347 -5.47 -25.29 11.62
C VAL A 347 -4.76 -25.65 10.32
N TYR A 348 -4.56 -24.68 9.44
CA TYR A 348 -4.07 -24.92 8.07
C TYR A 348 -2.62 -24.48 7.85
N CYS A 349 -2.03 -23.81 8.85
CA CYS A 349 -0.68 -23.29 8.78
C CYS A 349 0.19 -23.73 9.95
N SER A 350 -0.09 -24.92 10.51
CA SER A 350 0.89 -25.59 11.35
C SER A 350 2.18 -25.74 10.56
N LEU A 351 3.17 -24.93 10.93
CA LEU A 351 4.56 -25.15 10.58
C LEU A 351 4.87 -26.57 11.09
N ASP A 352 5.13 -27.51 10.19
CA ASP A 352 5.96 -28.64 10.57
C ASP A 352 7.27 -28.03 11.09
N ASP A 353 7.56 -28.29 12.37
CA ASP A 353 8.71 -27.75 13.14
C ASP A 353 10.06 -27.92 12.42
#